data_AF-A0A3A0ALF5-F1
#
_entry.id   AF-A0A3A0ALF5-F1
#
_cell.length_a   1.000
_cell.length_b   1.000
_cell.length_c   1.000
_cell.angle_alpha   90.00
_cell.angle_beta   90.00
_cell.angle_gamma   90.00
#
_symmetry.space_group_name_H-M   'P 1'
#
loop_
_entity.id
_entity.type
_entity.pdbx_description
1 polymer ?
#
loop_
_entity_poly.entity_id
_entity_poly.type
_entity_poly.pdbx_seq_one_letter_code
_entity_poly.pdbx_strand_id
1 'polypeptide(L)'
;MENDYVRLLRPDGSEADRIDWIEKPPRDRSISRYPDGKTWIYDAKVTPGQPNARGEPEVSSSTWQLTQPGRYSEYEYANNVNGQGLVQAGTVANARLYGLKVYVEFDALVTVPPGLLGRSIYVADPARYPAGPFAGAGIHVYLRRGDYPQLREGDLVRVRGWLESFRGEMQLVVDRPQQIVRLSPAAHLLPLSISIGQMGERLEGRLVTFRGLVTGVQGDTVYMVDPMRPRGGSVRVVIRNTLGWTPAPITRGEIWEVTGIVSQFAYEAPWNGGYRVLVRVPGDLVRVRAARK
;
A
#
# COMPACT_ATOMS: atom_id res chain seq x y z
N MET A 1 4.52 -37.63 -32.63
CA MET A 1 4.48 -37.50 -31.16
C MET A 1 3.31 -36.58 -30.89
N GLU A 2 2.25 -37.08 -30.24
CA GLU A 2 1.14 -36.22 -29.81
C GLU A 2 1.64 -35.31 -28.68
N ASN A 3 1.48 -34.01 -28.86
CA ASN A 3 1.77 -33.03 -27.83
C ASN A 3 0.56 -32.94 -26.90
N ASP A 4 0.82 -32.92 -25.59
CA ASP A 4 -0.23 -32.71 -24.59
C ASP A 4 -0.71 -31.24 -24.65
N TYR A 5 -1.99 -31.02 -24.34
CA TYR A 5 -2.62 -29.71 -24.47
C TYR A 5 -3.68 -29.45 -23.38
N VAL A 6 -3.96 -28.17 -23.11
CA VAL A 6 -5.15 -27.72 -22.36
C VAL A 6 -6.07 -26.95 -23.31
N ARG A 7 -7.38 -27.22 -23.22
CA ARG A 7 -8.42 -26.49 -23.94
C ARG A 7 -9.32 -25.72 -23.00
N LEU A 8 -9.69 -24.52 -23.43
CA LEU A 8 -10.76 -23.74 -22.84
C LEU A 8 -12.03 -23.98 -23.66
N LEU A 9 -13.10 -24.44 -23.01
CA LEU A 9 -14.39 -24.67 -23.66
C LEU A 9 -15.40 -23.62 -23.22
N ARG A 10 -16.29 -23.22 -24.13
CA ARG A 10 -17.48 -22.43 -23.81
C ARG A 10 -18.54 -23.31 -23.14
N PRO A 11 -19.56 -22.73 -22.48
CA PRO A 11 -20.67 -23.49 -21.90
C PRO A 11 -21.44 -24.38 -22.88
N ASP A 12 -21.41 -24.05 -24.18
CA ASP A 12 -22.02 -24.84 -25.26
C ASP A 12 -21.12 -26.01 -25.75
N GLY A 13 -19.96 -26.21 -25.13
CA GLY A 13 -18.99 -27.24 -25.49
C GLY A 13 -18.06 -26.89 -26.65
N SER A 14 -18.24 -25.73 -27.30
CA SER A 14 -17.33 -25.28 -28.36
C SER A 14 -15.96 -24.85 -27.80
N GLU A 15 -14.89 -25.12 -28.54
CA GLU A 15 -13.53 -24.72 -28.15
C GLU A 15 -13.39 -23.18 -28.26
N ALA A 16 -13.03 -22.55 -27.15
CA ALA A 16 -12.79 -21.12 -27.05
C ALA A 16 -11.31 -20.78 -27.30
N ASP A 17 -10.41 -21.63 -26.83
CA ASP A 17 -8.96 -21.46 -26.96
C ASP A 17 -8.20 -22.77 -26.62
N ARG A 18 -6.94 -22.88 -27.01
CA ARG A 18 -6.06 -24.02 -26.70
C ARG A 18 -4.62 -23.56 -26.48
N ILE A 19 -3.93 -24.22 -25.55
CA ILE A 19 -2.48 -24.14 -25.41
C ILE A 19 -1.88 -25.54 -25.49
N ASP A 20 -0.93 -25.70 -26.41
CA ASP A 20 -0.17 -26.92 -26.66
C ASP A 20 1.24 -26.75 -26.07
N TRP A 21 1.87 -27.82 -25.59
CA TRP A 21 3.28 -27.76 -25.16
C TRP A 21 4.11 -28.91 -25.72
N ILE A 22 5.32 -28.56 -26.18
CA ILE A 22 6.29 -29.47 -26.79
C ILE A 22 7.11 -30.20 -25.71
N GLU A 23 7.32 -29.54 -24.56
CA GLU A 23 7.96 -30.10 -23.37
C GLU A 23 6.97 -30.11 -22.20
N LYS A 24 7.10 -31.08 -21.28
CA LYS A 24 6.16 -31.21 -20.15
C LYS A 24 6.13 -29.91 -19.33
N PRO A 25 4.94 -29.39 -18.95
CA PRO A 25 4.86 -28.20 -18.13
C PRO A 25 5.50 -28.48 -16.77
N PRO A 26 6.12 -27.48 -16.13
CA PRO A 26 6.68 -27.65 -14.80
C PRO A 26 5.58 -28.08 -13.82
N ARG A 27 5.90 -29.05 -12.95
CA ARG A 27 4.96 -29.52 -11.92
C ARG A 27 4.67 -28.40 -10.92
N ASP A 28 3.47 -28.44 -10.34
CA ASP A 28 2.98 -27.50 -9.32
C ASP A 28 2.82 -26.03 -9.76
N ARG A 29 2.78 -25.78 -11.07
CA ARG A 29 2.50 -24.45 -11.64
C ARG A 29 1.08 -24.35 -12.15
N SER A 30 0.45 -23.21 -11.93
CA SER A 30 -0.90 -22.94 -12.45
C SER A 30 -0.82 -22.15 -13.76
N ILE A 31 -1.76 -22.42 -14.68
CA ILE A 31 -1.84 -21.76 -15.99
C ILE A 31 -3.19 -21.07 -16.07
N SER A 32 -3.21 -19.79 -16.46
CA SER A 32 -4.46 -19.04 -16.55
C SER A 32 -4.43 -17.98 -17.65
N ARG A 33 -5.60 -17.58 -18.13
CA ARG A 33 -5.77 -16.51 -19.10
C ARG A 33 -5.93 -15.19 -18.35
N TYR A 34 -4.92 -14.32 -18.38
CA TYR A 34 -4.92 -13.09 -17.59
C TYR A 34 -4.49 -11.85 -18.38
N PRO A 35 -5.25 -10.74 -18.30
CA PRO A 35 -6.63 -10.68 -17.80
C PRO A 35 -7.59 -11.50 -18.70
N ASP A 36 -8.83 -11.71 -18.26
CA ASP A 36 -9.80 -12.56 -18.96
C ASP A 36 -9.88 -12.21 -20.46
N GLY A 37 -9.71 -13.23 -21.31
CA GLY A 37 -9.70 -13.07 -22.77
C GLY A 37 -8.36 -12.66 -23.41
N LYS A 38 -7.25 -12.55 -22.64
CA LYS A 38 -5.91 -12.21 -23.15
C LYS A 38 -4.99 -13.43 -23.29
N THR A 39 -3.67 -13.26 -23.18
CA THR A 39 -2.70 -14.34 -23.37
C THR A 39 -2.68 -15.28 -22.16
N TRP A 40 -2.30 -16.54 -22.38
CA TRP A 40 -2.00 -17.47 -21.30
C TRP A 40 -0.75 -17.02 -20.53
N ILE A 41 -0.81 -17.14 -19.21
CA ILE A 41 0.34 -16.96 -18.32
C ILE A 41 0.56 -18.22 -17.49
N TYR A 42 1.82 -18.50 -17.20
CA TYR A 42 2.24 -19.50 -16.21
C TYR A 42 2.37 -18.84 -14.84
N ASP A 43 2.30 -19.65 -13.79
CA ASP A 43 2.33 -19.21 -12.39
C ASP A 43 1.25 -18.18 -12.09
N ALA A 44 0.04 -18.41 -12.58
CA ALA A 44 -1.10 -17.64 -12.14
C ALA A 44 -1.40 -17.93 -10.66
N LYS A 45 -2.11 -17.02 -9.99
CA LYS A 45 -2.69 -17.35 -8.69
C LYS A 45 -3.84 -18.34 -8.92
N VAL A 46 -3.88 -19.42 -8.16
CA VAL A 46 -4.99 -20.39 -8.23
C VAL A 46 -6.24 -19.72 -7.62
N THR A 47 -7.26 -19.46 -8.45
CA THR A 47 -8.47 -18.71 -8.07
C THR A 47 -9.77 -19.48 -8.40
N PRO A 48 -10.07 -20.62 -7.74
CA PRO A 48 -11.27 -21.39 -8.05
C PRO A 48 -12.55 -20.57 -7.80
N GLY A 49 -13.40 -20.43 -8.83
CA GLY A 49 -14.67 -19.69 -8.74
C GLY A 49 -14.53 -18.16 -8.62
N GLN A 50 -13.34 -17.61 -8.84
CA GLN A 50 -13.05 -16.17 -8.83
C GLN A 50 -12.37 -15.77 -10.15
N PRO A 51 -12.38 -14.48 -10.54
CA PRO A 51 -11.65 -14.02 -11.72
C PRO A 51 -10.16 -14.35 -11.63
N ASN A 52 -9.56 -14.64 -12.78
CA ASN A 52 -8.14 -15.00 -12.88
C ASN A 52 -7.25 -13.88 -12.32
N ALA A 53 -6.13 -14.22 -11.69
CA ALA A 53 -5.16 -13.27 -11.15
C ALA A 53 -3.73 -13.72 -11.43
N ARG A 54 -2.81 -12.75 -11.64
CA ARG A 54 -1.38 -13.02 -11.81
C ARG A 54 -0.79 -13.61 -10.52
N GLY A 55 0.04 -14.65 -10.59
CA GLY A 55 0.74 -15.18 -9.42
C GLY A 55 2.08 -14.51 -9.20
N GLU A 56 2.75 -14.90 -8.11
CA GLU A 56 3.99 -14.29 -7.63
C GLU A 56 5.19 -14.84 -8.42
N PRO A 57 6.15 -14.00 -8.85
CA PRO A 57 7.35 -14.49 -9.53
C PRO A 57 8.23 -15.28 -8.56
N GLU A 58 8.69 -16.46 -8.98
CA GLU A 58 9.67 -17.26 -8.24
C GLU A 58 10.99 -16.49 -8.07
N VAL A 59 11.40 -16.32 -6.81
CA VAL A 59 12.72 -15.79 -6.46
C VAL A 59 13.71 -16.96 -6.49
N SER A 60 14.56 -17.00 -7.51
CA SER A 60 15.73 -17.90 -7.56
C SER A 60 16.61 -17.67 -6.31
N SER A 61 16.80 -18.73 -5.54
CA SER A 61 17.66 -18.76 -4.37
C SER A 61 19.13 -18.73 -4.79
N SER A 62 19.77 -17.58 -4.63
CA SER A 62 21.22 -17.50 -4.50
C SER A 62 21.55 -16.99 -3.11
N THR A 63 22.43 -17.74 -2.46
CA THR A 63 22.81 -17.69 -1.05
C THR A 63 23.40 -16.31 -0.70
N TRP A 64 22.64 -15.48 0.01
CA TRP A 64 23.16 -14.22 0.53
C TRP A 64 23.85 -14.44 1.88
N GLN A 65 25.18 -14.34 1.86
CA GLN A 65 25.96 -14.05 3.06
C GLN A 65 25.56 -12.66 3.58
N LEU A 66 25.30 -12.60 4.89
CA LEU A 66 25.03 -11.38 5.64
C LEU A 66 26.10 -10.31 5.35
N THR A 67 25.72 -9.26 4.62
CA THR A 67 26.51 -8.03 4.52
C THR A 67 25.73 -6.90 5.18
N GLN A 68 26.39 -6.19 6.09
CA GLN A 68 25.87 -5.06 6.86
C GLN A 68 25.23 -3.98 5.94
N PRO A 69 24.31 -3.13 6.46
CA PRO A 69 23.57 -2.17 5.66
C PRO A 69 24.49 -1.08 5.08
N GLY A 70 25.03 -1.36 3.90
CA GLY A 70 25.86 -0.45 3.14
C GLY A 70 25.04 0.67 2.52
N ARG A 71 25.57 1.89 2.59
CA ARG A 71 25.15 3.04 1.76
C ARG A 71 24.97 2.58 0.31
N TYR A 72 23.74 2.54 -0.18
CA TYR A 72 23.47 2.42 -1.61
C TYR A 72 24.12 3.60 -2.34
N SER A 73 25.08 3.28 -3.21
CA SER A 73 25.88 4.28 -3.92
C SER A 73 25.01 5.02 -4.94
N GLU A 74 25.24 6.33 -5.06
CA GLU A 74 24.57 7.27 -5.96
C GLU A 74 24.73 6.89 -7.45
N TYR A 75 25.62 5.93 -7.76
CA TYR A 75 25.99 5.49 -9.12
C TYR A 75 25.13 4.35 -9.69
N GLU A 76 24.43 3.56 -8.86
CA GLU A 76 23.54 2.48 -9.36
C GLU A 76 22.14 2.99 -9.74
N TYR A 77 21.66 4.09 -9.14
CA TYR A 77 20.38 4.71 -9.55
C TYR A 77 20.44 5.37 -10.93
N ALA A 78 21.63 5.81 -11.36
CA ALA A 78 21.82 6.41 -12.68
C ALA A 78 21.92 5.37 -13.81
N ASN A 79 22.34 4.14 -13.50
CA ASN A 79 22.73 3.14 -14.51
C ASN A 79 21.85 1.88 -14.56
N ASN A 80 20.97 1.64 -13.58
CA ASN A 80 20.01 0.53 -13.60
C ASN A 80 18.57 1.00 -13.90
N VAL A 81 18.45 1.83 -14.93
CA VAL A 81 17.17 2.00 -15.64
C VAL A 81 17.28 1.14 -16.89
N ASN A 82 16.34 0.20 -17.06
CA ASN A 82 16.12 -0.51 -18.32
C ASN A 82 15.66 0.47 -19.44
N GLY A 83 16.39 1.57 -19.67
CA GLY A 83 16.05 2.62 -20.63
C GLY A 83 14.73 3.36 -20.37
N GLN A 84 14.05 3.13 -19.25
CA GLN A 84 12.76 3.76 -18.95
C GLN A 84 13.02 5.14 -18.33
N GLY A 85 12.96 6.20 -19.14
CA GLY A 85 12.94 7.58 -18.64
C GLY A 85 11.77 7.85 -17.69
N LEU A 86 11.67 9.08 -17.19
CA LEU A 86 10.57 9.51 -16.31
C LEU A 86 9.20 9.07 -16.87
N VAL A 87 8.46 8.31 -16.08
CA VAL A 87 7.09 7.87 -16.42
C VAL A 87 6.07 8.86 -15.89
N GLN A 88 5.26 9.41 -16.79
CA GLN A 88 4.15 10.31 -16.48
C GLN A 88 2.92 9.51 -16.03
N ALA A 89 2.91 9.09 -14.76
CA ALA A 89 1.83 8.28 -14.21
C ALA A 89 0.53 9.09 -14.01
N GLY A 90 0.66 10.40 -13.75
CA GLY A 90 -0.45 11.33 -13.57
C GLY A 90 -1.14 11.21 -12.20
N THR A 91 -1.38 9.99 -11.72
CA THR A 91 -2.03 9.70 -10.42
C THR A 91 -1.23 8.67 -9.60
N VAL A 92 -1.49 8.62 -8.30
CA VAL A 92 -0.92 7.62 -7.38
C VAL A 92 -1.35 6.22 -7.79
N ALA A 93 -2.64 6.02 -8.10
CA ALA A 93 -3.17 4.72 -8.51
C ALA A 93 -2.43 4.17 -9.73
N ASN A 94 -2.18 5.00 -10.75
CA ASN A 94 -1.43 4.61 -11.93
C ASN A 94 0.04 4.35 -11.59
N ALA A 95 0.65 5.21 -10.77
CA ALA A 95 2.05 5.06 -10.35
C ALA A 95 2.29 3.66 -9.74
N ARG A 96 1.41 3.24 -8.81
CA ARG A 96 1.53 1.94 -8.14
C ARG A 96 1.45 0.74 -9.10
N LEU A 97 0.81 0.87 -10.27
CA LEU A 97 0.72 -0.21 -11.27
C LEU A 97 2.03 -0.48 -12.01
N TYR A 98 2.96 0.48 -12.04
CA TYR A 98 4.27 0.30 -12.68
C TYR A 98 5.21 -0.61 -11.88
N GLY A 99 4.94 -0.82 -10.59
CA GLY A 99 5.78 -1.62 -9.71
C GLY A 99 7.04 -0.88 -9.25
N LEU A 100 7.94 -1.62 -8.59
CA LEU A 100 9.14 -1.05 -7.99
C LEU A 100 10.22 -0.73 -9.02
N LYS A 101 11.15 0.14 -8.62
CA LYS A 101 12.34 0.58 -9.39
C LYS A 101 11.98 1.33 -10.67
N VAL A 102 10.83 1.99 -10.67
CA VAL A 102 10.38 2.88 -11.75
C VAL A 102 10.42 4.32 -11.23
N TYR A 103 10.95 5.24 -12.05
CA TYR A 103 10.94 6.66 -11.77
C TYR A 103 9.67 7.30 -12.34
N VAL A 104 8.80 7.82 -11.47
CA VAL A 104 7.45 8.28 -11.83
C VAL A 104 7.23 9.75 -11.46
N GLU A 105 6.32 10.39 -12.19
CA GLU A 105 5.68 11.67 -11.85
C GLU A 105 4.17 11.47 -11.71
N PHE A 106 3.59 12.03 -10.65
CA PHE A 106 2.14 12.12 -10.49
C PHE A 106 1.74 13.37 -9.70
N ASP A 107 0.46 13.74 -9.82
CA ASP A 107 -0.16 14.77 -9.00
C ASP A 107 -1.05 14.10 -7.93
N ALA A 108 -1.02 14.63 -6.71
CA ALA A 108 -1.78 14.08 -5.57
C ALA A 108 -2.03 15.13 -4.49
N LEU A 109 -3.00 14.89 -3.62
CA LEU A 109 -3.31 15.74 -2.47
C LEU A 109 -2.59 15.25 -1.22
N VAL A 110 -2.02 16.17 -0.45
CA VAL A 110 -1.35 15.87 0.83
C VAL A 110 -2.39 15.42 1.88
N THR A 111 -2.22 14.23 2.45
CA THR A 111 -3.05 13.70 3.56
C THR A 111 -2.29 13.66 4.89
N VAL A 112 -0.96 13.66 4.84
CA VAL A 112 -0.09 13.89 6.01
C VAL A 112 1.00 14.89 5.62
N PRO A 113 0.97 16.12 6.14
CA PRO A 113 2.00 17.12 5.85
C PRO A 113 3.35 16.80 6.53
N PRO A 114 4.45 17.46 6.10
CA PRO A 114 5.76 17.35 6.74
C PRO A 114 5.71 17.70 8.24
N GLY A 115 6.65 17.12 8.99
CA GLY A 115 6.80 17.39 10.43
C GLY A 115 6.05 16.42 11.35
N LEU A 116 5.06 15.68 10.85
CA LEU A 116 4.31 14.70 11.67
C LEU A 116 5.01 13.34 11.75
N LEU A 117 5.52 12.82 10.63
CA LEU A 117 6.05 11.46 10.51
C LEU A 117 7.55 11.43 10.15
N GLY A 118 8.31 12.41 10.64
CA GLY A 118 9.75 12.54 10.35
C GLY A 118 9.99 12.97 8.90
N ARG A 119 10.80 12.21 8.15
CA ARG A 119 11.13 12.47 6.73
C ARG A 119 10.08 11.93 5.75
N SER A 120 8.84 11.82 6.21
CA SER A 120 7.76 11.17 5.48
C SER A 120 6.56 12.09 5.40
N ILE A 121 5.93 12.11 4.23
CA ILE A 121 4.56 12.61 4.03
C ILE A 121 3.72 11.49 3.43
N TYR A 122 2.41 11.67 3.44
CA TYR A 122 1.49 10.84 2.65
C TYR A 122 0.69 11.73 1.72
N VAL A 123 0.48 11.23 0.52
CA VAL A 123 -0.31 11.87 -0.52
C VAL A 123 -1.30 10.86 -1.09
N ALA A 124 -2.44 11.32 -1.56
CA ALA A 124 -3.48 10.47 -2.13
C ALA A 124 -4.17 11.10 -3.33
N ASP A 125 -4.64 10.23 -4.22
CA ASP A 125 -5.60 10.61 -5.24
C ASP A 125 -6.93 11.02 -4.58
N PRO A 126 -7.64 12.03 -5.12
CA PRO A 126 -9.06 12.16 -4.83
C PRO A 126 -9.81 10.95 -5.39
N ALA A 127 -10.74 10.39 -4.63
CA ALA A 127 -11.64 9.37 -5.15
C ALA A 127 -12.47 9.95 -6.30
N ARG A 128 -12.58 9.20 -7.41
CA ARG A 128 -13.38 9.65 -8.56
C ARG A 128 -14.87 9.67 -8.21
N TYR A 129 -15.59 10.65 -8.74
CA TYR A 129 -17.05 10.69 -8.71
C TYR A 129 -17.65 9.34 -9.20
N PRO A 130 -18.76 8.83 -8.60
CA PRO A 130 -19.61 9.45 -7.57
C PRO A 130 -19.13 9.20 -6.14
N ALA A 131 -17.93 8.66 -5.93
CA ALA A 131 -17.50 8.22 -4.61
C ALA A 131 -17.46 9.35 -3.57
N GLY A 132 -17.36 10.63 -3.95
CA GLY A 132 -17.31 11.77 -3.04
C GLY A 132 -15.87 12.21 -2.75
N PRO A 133 -15.64 13.22 -1.89
CA PRO A 133 -14.33 13.82 -1.66
C PRO A 133 -13.40 12.94 -0.78
N PHE A 134 -13.49 11.61 -0.89
CA PHE A 134 -12.71 10.70 -0.06
C PHE A 134 -11.29 10.49 -0.59
N ALA A 135 -10.40 10.08 0.30
CA ALA A 135 -9.07 9.64 -0.07
C ALA A 135 -9.13 8.34 -0.89
N GLY A 136 -8.63 8.42 -2.12
CA GLY A 136 -8.48 7.32 -3.05
C GLY A 136 -7.24 6.48 -2.74
N ALA A 137 -6.48 6.12 -3.78
CA ALA A 137 -5.20 5.45 -3.60
C ALA A 137 -4.19 6.44 -3.00
N GLY A 138 -3.48 6.02 -1.95
CA GLY A 138 -2.42 6.82 -1.34
C GLY A 138 -1.06 6.14 -1.44
N ILE A 139 -0.01 6.90 -1.15
CA ILE A 139 1.37 6.44 -1.15
C ILE A 139 2.19 7.22 -0.12
N HIS A 140 3.10 6.50 0.54
CA HIS A 140 4.14 7.08 1.39
C HIS A 140 5.19 7.77 0.51
N VAL A 141 5.50 9.03 0.77
CA VAL A 141 6.59 9.75 0.10
C VAL A 141 7.69 10.03 1.11
N TYR A 142 8.88 9.50 0.86
CA TYR A 142 10.07 9.66 1.71
C TYR A 142 11.09 10.59 1.04
N LEU A 143 11.50 11.65 1.73
CA LEU A 143 12.52 12.59 1.24
C LEU A 143 13.91 12.20 1.78
N ARG A 144 14.87 11.92 0.90
CA ARG A 144 16.23 11.47 1.27
C ARG A 144 17.10 12.60 1.82
N ARG A 145 17.11 13.78 1.17
CA ARG A 145 17.98 14.91 1.53
C ARG A 145 17.21 16.24 1.52
N GLY A 146 17.65 17.18 2.36
CA GLY A 146 17.00 18.48 2.55
C GLY A 146 15.68 18.39 3.31
N ASP A 147 14.94 19.49 3.27
CA ASP A 147 13.66 19.68 3.94
C ASP A 147 12.52 19.78 2.94
N TYR A 148 11.34 19.29 3.32
CA TYR A 148 10.16 19.45 2.48
C TYR A 148 9.83 20.93 2.26
N PRO A 149 9.27 21.30 1.09
CA PRO A 149 8.62 22.60 0.96
C PRO A 149 7.50 22.73 2.01
N GLN A 150 7.07 23.97 2.29
CA GLN A 150 5.91 24.18 3.15
C GLN A 150 4.66 23.62 2.48
N LEU A 151 4.16 22.50 3.03
CA LEU A 151 2.98 21.80 2.57
C LEU A 151 1.98 21.67 3.71
N ARG A 152 0.70 21.80 3.38
CA ARG A 152 -0.44 21.61 4.29
C ARG A 152 -1.29 20.45 3.79
N GLU A 153 -2.06 19.85 4.69
CA GLU A 153 -3.10 18.91 4.29
C GLU A 153 -4.02 19.57 3.25
N GLY A 154 -4.40 18.83 2.20
CA GLY A 154 -5.19 19.34 1.08
C GLY A 154 -4.42 20.12 0.03
N ASP A 155 -3.13 20.42 0.20
CA ASP A 155 -2.34 20.97 -0.92
C ASP A 155 -2.21 19.93 -2.05
N LEU A 156 -2.45 20.37 -3.28
CA LEU A 156 -2.14 19.64 -4.50
C LEU A 156 -0.65 19.78 -4.81
N VAL A 157 0.01 18.64 -4.95
CA VAL A 157 1.44 18.57 -5.23
C VAL A 157 1.71 17.71 -6.46
N ARG A 158 2.74 18.09 -7.22
CA ARG A 158 3.39 17.24 -8.20
C ARG A 158 4.63 16.64 -7.57
N VAL A 159 4.76 15.31 -7.63
CA VAL A 159 5.86 14.58 -7.00
C VAL A 159 6.57 13.71 -8.02
N ARG A 160 7.90 13.78 -8.02
CA ARG A 160 8.79 12.92 -8.82
C ARG A 160 9.68 12.09 -7.92
N GLY A 161 9.80 10.80 -8.19
CA GLY A 161 10.64 9.93 -7.37
C GLY A 161 10.69 8.49 -7.87
N TRP A 162 11.46 7.67 -7.15
CA TRP A 162 11.59 6.24 -7.41
C TRP A 162 10.58 5.46 -6.59
N LEU A 163 9.81 4.59 -7.23
CA LEU A 163 9.00 3.61 -6.51
C LEU A 163 9.92 2.56 -5.87
N GLU A 164 9.86 2.45 -4.56
CA GLU A 164 10.62 1.49 -3.77
C GLU A 164 9.71 0.81 -2.75
N SER A 165 10.25 -0.18 -2.04
CA SER A 165 9.58 -0.77 -0.88
C SER A 165 10.48 -0.62 0.33
N PHE A 166 9.87 -0.31 1.48
CA PHE A 166 10.54 -0.32 2.77
C PHE A 166 9.66 -1.04 3.78
N ARG A 167 10.16 -2.14 4.36
CA ARG A 167 9.44 -2.94 5.37
C ARG A 167 8.07 -3.45 4.87
N GLY A 168 7.98 -3.73 3.57
CA GLY A 168 6.76 -4.12 2.88
C GLY A 168 6.05 -2.95 2.20
N GLU A 169 6.09 -1.75 2.79
CA GLU A 169 5.32 -0.61 2.30
C GLU A 169 5.87 -0.05 1.00
N MET A 170 5.02 0.08 -0.03
CA MET A 170 5.38 0.79 -1.26
C MET A 170 5.48 2.29 -0.96
N GLN A 171 6.65 2.85 -1.27
CA GLN A 171 6.95 4.25 -1.07
C GLN A 171 7.52 4.89 -2.34
N LEU A 172 7.31 6.19 -2.47
CA LEU A 172 8.03 7.02 -3.42
C LEU A 172 9.23 7.66 -2.72
N VAL A 173 10.44 7.28 -3.12
CA VAL A 173 11.68 7.89 -2.63
C VAL A 173 12.02 9.09 -3.49
N VAL A 174 12.08 10.25 -2.85
CA VAL A 174 12.41 11.54 -3.45
C VAL A 174 13.79 11.96 -2.95
N ASP A 175 14.71 12.31 -3.84
CA ASP A 175 16.08 12.61 -3.44
C ASP A 175 16.26 14.04 -2.93
N ARG A 176 15.59 15.00 -3.57
CA ARG A 176 15.70 16.45 -3.28
C ARG A 176 14.34 17.14 -3.24
N PRO A 177 14.19 18.24 -2.47
CA PRO A 177 12.91 18.94 -2.30
C PRO A 177 12.30 19.47 -3.61
N GLN A 178 13.12 19.81 -4.61
CA GLN A 178 12.68 20.38 -5.90
C GLN A 178 11.83 19.39 -6.72
N GLN A 179 11.88 18.11 -6.39
CA GLN A 179 11.04 17.08 -6.99
C GLN A 179 9.61 17.07 -6.41
N ILE A 180 9.34 17.91 -5.40
CA ILE A 180 8.03 18.09 -4.78
C ILE A 180 7.61 19.54 -5.04
N VAL A 181 6.63 19.74 -5.91
CA VAL A 181 6.16 21.06 -6.31
C VAL A 181 4.73 21.24 -5.83
N ARG A 182 4.50 22.22 -4.96
CA ARG A 182 3.14 22.64 -4.58
C ARG A 182 2.51 23.38 -5.75
N LEU A 183 1.38 22.88 -6.24
CA LEU A 183 0.64 23.47 -7.36
C LEU A 183 -0.41 24.46 -6.87
N SER A 184 -1.26 24.02 -5.94
CA SER A 184 -2.36 24.84 -5.41
C SER A 184 -2.89 24.26 -4.08
N PRO A 185 -3.59 25.06 -3.27
CA PRO A 185 -4.43 24.51 -2.20
C PRO A 185 -5.69 23.86 -2.79
N ALA A 186 -6.22 22.84 -2.11
CA ALA A 186 -7.52 22.23 -2.42
C ALA A 186 -8.24 21.80 -1.12
N ALA A 187 -9.47 21.29 -1.27
CA ALA A 187 -10.22 20.73 -0.15
C ALA A 187 -9.53 19.48 0.40
N HIS A 188 -9.63 19.28 1.73
CA HIS A 188 -9.08 18.10 2.37
C HIS A 188 -9.86 16.85 1.94
N LEU A 189 -9.16 15.73 1.80
CA LEU A 189 -9.78 14.45 1.51
C LEU A 189 -10.39 13.86 2.78
N LEU A 190 -11.63 13.38 2.67
CA LEU A 190 -12.30 12.67 3.75
C LEU A 190 -11.74 11.24 3.88
N PRO A 191 -11.67 10.69 5.11
CA PRO A 191 -11.23 9.32 5.30
C PRO A 191 -12.23 8.31 4.73
N LEU A 192 -11.73 7.21 4.15
CA LEU A 192 -12.55 6.09 3.73
C LEU A 192 -13.02 5.29 4.97
N SER A 193 -14.34 5.14 5.14
CA SER A 193 -14.90 4.31 6.21
C SER A 193 -14.70 2.82 5.92
N ILE A 194 -14.12 2.10 6.88
CA ILE A 194 -13.82 0.67 6.77
C ILE A 194 -14.19 -0.10 8.04
N SER A 195 -14.29 -1.43 7.93
CA SER A 195 -14.15 -2.33 9.08
C SER A 195 -12.71 -2.81 9.22
N ILE A 196 -12.30 -3.17 10.44
CA ILE A 196 -10.93 -3.66 10.71
C ILE A 196 -10.62 -4.93 9.89
N GLY A 197 -11.63 -5.75 9.58
CA GLY A 197 -11.44 -6.94 8.73
C GLY A 197 -11.05 -6.63 7.28
N GLN A 198 -11.17 -5.38 6.83
CA GLN A 198 -10.72 -4.94 5.50
C GLN A 198 -9.26 -4.48 5.48
N MET A 199 -8.60 -4.39 6.63
CA MET A 199 -7.20 -3.96 6.75
C MET A 199 -6.27 -4.87 5.93
N GLY A 200 -5.38 -4.27 5.14
CA GLY A 200 -4.43 -4.99 4.32
C GLY A 200 -3.89 -4.17 3.16
N GLU A 201 -3.17 -4.83 2.25
CA GLU A 201 -2.43 -4.24 1.12
C GLU A 201 -3.24 -3.24 0.31
N ARG A 202 -4.50 -3.58 0.00
CA ARG A 202 -5.39 -2.73 -0.80
C ARG A 202 -5.62 -1.35 -0.18
N LEU A 203 -5.51 -1.25 1.14
CA LEU A 203 -5.69 -0.01 1.88
C LEU A 203 -4.37 0.68 2.21
N GLU A 204 -3.21 0.08 1.95
CA GLU A 204 -1.92 0.70 2.20
C GLU A 204 -1.84 2.10 1.58
N GLY A 205 -1.31 3.05 2.34
CA GLY A 205 -1.17 4.46 2.01
C GLY A 205 -2.47 5.26 2.09
N ARG A 206 -3.63 4.62 2.30
CA ARG A 206 -4.93 5.31 2.33
C ARG A 206 -5.23 5.92 3.69
N LEU A 207 -5.90 7.07 3.66
CA LEU A 207 -6.55 7.68 4.80
C LEU A 207 -7.90 7.00 5.05
N VAL A 208 -8.06 6.39 6.23
CA VAL A 208 -9.23 5.59 6.59
C VAL A 208 -9.80 6.01 7.93
N THR A 209 -11.04 5.63 8.19
CA THR A 209 -11.68 5.74 9.51
C THR A 209 -12.43 4.46 9.87
N PHE A 210 -12.40 4.07 11.15
CA PHE A 210 -13.08 2.88 11.66
C PHE A 210 -13.31 2.97 13.16
N ARG A 211 -14.17 2.08 13.69
CA ARG A 211 -14.36 1.90 15.13
C ARG A 211 -13.63 0.66 15.62
N GLY A 212 -12.90 0.79 16.71
CA GLY A 212 -12.12 -0.28 17.33
C GLY A 212 -12.45 -0.46 18.80
N LEU A 213 -12.59 -1.71 19.23
CA LEU A 213 -12.60 -2.09 20.64
C LEU A 213 -11.15 -2.28 21.10
N VAL A 214 -10.73 -1.55 22.14
CA VAL A 214 -9.36 -1.61 22.67
C VAL A 214 -9.15 -2.94 23.39
N THR A 215 -8.18 -3.72 22.91
CA THR A 215 -7.76 -4.98 23.53
C THR A 215 -6.44 -4.86 24.28
N GLY A 216 -5.66 -3.80 24.06
CA GLY A 216 -4.43 -3.55 24.81
C GLY A 216 -3.75 -2.26 24.38
N VAL A 217 -2.81 -1.81 25.20
CA VAL A 217 -1.92 -0.68 24.92
C VAL A 217 -0.51 -1.11 25.30
N GLN A 218 0.45 -0.88 24.40
CA GLN A 218 1.87 -1.13 24.64
C GLN A 218 2.68 0.01 24.05
N GLY A 219 3.33 0.80 24.90
CA GLY A 219 4.09 1.97 24.47
C GLY A 219 3.21 2.95 23.69
N ASP A 220 3.60 3.21 22.44
CA ASP A 220 2.90 4.08 21.50
C ASP A 220 1.82 3.37 20.67
N THR A 221 1.59 2.07 20.92
CA THR A 221 0.72 1.24 20.11
C THR A 221 -0.53 0.82 20.89
N VAL A 222 -1.69 1.06 20.29
CA VAL A 222 -3.00 0.59 20.76
C VAL A 222 -3.45 -0.57 19.89
N TYR A 223 -3.83 -1.68 20.51
CA TYR A 223 -4.35 -2.86 19.84
C TYR A 223 -5.87 -2.81 19.86
N MET A 224 -6.48 -2.99 18.70
CA MET A 224 -7.93 -2.93 18.54
C MET A 224 -8.46 -4.08 17.72
N VAL A 225 -9.67 -4.53 18.03
CA VAL A 225 -10.45 -5.47 17.21
C VAL A 225 -11.76 -4.82 16.78
N ASP A 226 -12.41 -5.41 15.77
CA ASP A 226 -13.75 -4.97 15.36
C ASP A 226 -14.74 -5.21 16.52
N PRO A 227 -15.43 -4.18 17.04
CA PRO A 227 -16.38 -4.35 18.13
C PRO A 227 -17.56 -5.26 17.78
N MET A 228 -17.91 -5.39 16.49
CA MET A 228 -18.95 -6.29 16.00
C MET A 228 -18.43 -7.70 15.71
N ARG A 229 -17.09 -7.86 15.58
CA ARG A 229 -16.43 -9.16 15.38
C ARG A 229 -15.19 -9.29 16.28
N PRO A 230 -15.35 -9.41 17.61
CA PRO A 230 -14.21 -9.36 18.55
C PRO A 230 -13.23 -10.54 18.45
N ARG A 231 -13.64 -11.63 17.79
CA ARG A 231 -12.79 -12.79 17.46
C ARG A 231 -12.11 -12.69 16.09
N GLY A 232 -12.28 -11.56 15.38
CA GLY A 232 -11.61 -11.28 14.12
C GLY A 232 -10.15 -10.85 14.31
N GLY A 233 -9.52 -10.44 13.21
CA GLY A 233 -8.15 -9.90 13.24
C GLY A 233 -8.06 -8.61 14.05
N SER A 234 -6.91 -8.41 14.69
CA SER A 234 -6.57 -7.17 15.40
C SER A 234 -5.78 -6.23 14.50
N VAL A 235 -5.96 -4.92 14.68
CA VAL A 235 -5.12 -3.87 14.10
C VAL A 235 -4.30 -3.18 15.18
N ARG A 236 -3.10 -2.74 14.80
CA ARG A 236 -2.26 -1.82 15.60
C ARG A 236 -2.52 -0.39 15.16
N VAL A 237 -2.87 0.47 16.10
CA VAL A 237 -2.96 1.92 15.93
C VAL A 237 -1.75 2.54 16.61
N VAL A 238 -0.90 3.23 15.87
CA VAL A 238 0.37 3.77 16.37
C VAL A 238 0.26 5.27 16.53
N ILE A 239 0.49 5.74 17.75
CA ILE A 239 0.44 7.13 18.19
C ILE A 239 1.87 7.59 18.45
N ARG A 240 2.58 7.98 17.39
CA ARG A 240 4.00 8.33 17.50
C ARG A 240 4.21 9.45 18.52
N ASN A 241 5.21 9.27 19.38
CA ASN A 241 5.64 10.28 20.34
C ASN A 241 6.12 11.59 19.68
N THR A 242 6.49 11.56 18.40
CA THR A 242 6.92 12.73 17.62
C THR A 242 5.78 13.64 17.18
N LEU A 243 4.52 13.29 17.40
CA LEU A 243 3.37 14.08 16.93
C LEU A 243 3.15 15.38 17.71
N GLY A 244 3.88 15.61 18.80
CA GLY A 244 3.78 16.84 19.61
C GLY A 244 2.50 16.95 20.43
N TRP A 245 1.71 15.88 20.53
CA TRP A 245 0.53 15.79 21.37
C TRP A 245 0.49 14.45 22.10
N THR A 246 -0.27 14.39 23.19
CA THR A 246 -0.46 13.17 24.00
C THR A 246 -1.93 12.78 23.99
N PRO A 247 -2.28 11.51 23.71
CA PRO A 247 -3.67 11.06 23.76
C PRO A 247 -4.21 11.12 25.19
N ALA A 248 -5.52 11.31 25.33
CA ALA A 248 -6.19 11.01 26.60
C ALA A 248 -5.96 9.53 26.98
N PRO A 249 -6.02 9.17 28.28
CA PRO A 249 -5.80 7.78 28.70
C PRO A 249 -6.73 6.80 27.95
N ILE A 250 -6.13 5.84 27.24
CA ILE A 250 -6.83 4.80 26.51
C ILE A 250 -6.80 3.52 27.34
N THR A 251 -7.96 2.94 27.60
CA THR A 251 -8.10 1.76 28.47
C THR A 251 -8.72 0.60 27.71
N ARG A 252 -8.29 -0.63 28.06
CA ARG A 252 -8.90 -1.87 27.54
C ARG A 252 -10.42 -1.85 27.77
N GLY A 253 -11.18 -2.28 26.76
CA GLY A 253 -12.65 -2.34 26.80
C GLY A 253 -13.36 -1.07 26.30
N GLU A 254 -12.65 0.03 26.10
CA GLU A 254 -13.20 1.23 25.46
C GLU A 254 -13.41 1.00 23.95
N ILE A 255 -14.37 1.73 23.37
CA ILE A 255 -14.52 1.84 21.91
C ILE A 255 -14.09 3.23 21.49
N TRP A 256 -13.20 3.27 20.49
CA TRP A 256 -12.69 4.49 19.89
C TRP A 256 -13.01 4.50 18.39
N GLU A 257 -13.34 5.67 17.87
CA GLU A 257 -13.29 5.97 16.45
C GLU A 257 -11.89 6.48 16.12
N VAL A 258 -11.27 5.83 15.14
CA VAL A 258 -9.88 6.05 14.75
C VAL A 258 -9.85 6.48 13.30
N THR A 259 -9.18 7.59 13.03
CA THR A 259 -8.84 8.05 11.69
C THR A 259 -7.33 8.02 11.50
N GLY A 260 -6.83 7.63 10.33
CA GLY A 260 -5.38 7.59 10.12
C GLY A 260 -4.97 6.94 8.82
N ILE A 261 -3.67 6.86 8.61
CA ILE A 261 -3.09 6.25 7.41
C ILE A 261 -2.81 4.78 7.64
N VAL A 262 -3.30 3.91 6.76
CA VAL A 262 -2.87 2.50 6.74
C VAL A 262 -1.43 2.45 6.21
N SER A 263 -0.52 1.93 7.02
CA SER A 263 0.91 1.75 6.70
C SER A 263 1.29 0.30 6.96
N GLN A 264 2.39 -0.14 6.35
CA GLN A 264 2.96 -1.45 6.60
C GLN A 264 4.32 -1.32 7.28
N PHE A 265 4.56 -2.18 8.25
CA PHE A 265 5.87 -2.33 8.87
C PHE A 265 6.05 -3.78 9.31
N ALA A 266 6.49 -4.61 8.37
CA ALA A 266 6.85 -6.00 8.61
C ALA A 266 8.35 -6.13 8.94
N TYR A 267 8.71 -7.09 9.79
CA TYR A 267 10.09 -7.30 10.23
C TYR A 267 10.85 -8.31 9.38
N GLU A 268 10.13 -9.26 8.79
CA GLU A 268 10.65 -10.36 7.99
C GLU A 268 9.69 -10.70 6.83
N ALA A 269 10.23 -11.38 5.82
CA ALA A 269 9.43 -11.92 4.73
C ALA A 269 8.59 -13.13 5.20
N PRO A 270 7.43 -13.42 4.59
CA PRO A 270 6.79 -12.69 3.50
C PRO A 270 6.19 -11.36 4.01
N TRP A 271 6.44 -10.26 3.30
CA TRP A 271 5.98 -8.92 3.66
C TRP A 271 4.47 -8.74 3.41
N ASN A 272 3.64 -9.67 3.89
CA ASN A 272 2.19 -9.71 3.70
C ASN A 272 1.42 -9.45 5.00
N GLY A 273 2.13 -9.07 6.07
CA GLY A 273 1.58 -8.73 7.38
C GLY A 273 2.11 -7.40 7.90
N GLY A 274 1.95 -7.15 9.20
CA GLY A 274 2.51 -5.94 9.80
C GLY A 274 1.80 -4.65 9.41
N TYR A 275 0.54 -4.71 8.97
CA TYR A 275 -0.29 -3.52 8.80
C TYR A 275 -0.52 -2.82 10.13
N ARG A 276 -0.62 -1.50 10.06
CA ARG A 276 -0.89 -0.61 11.17
C ARG A 276 -1.63 0.63 10.66
N VAL A 277 -2.18 1.39 11.59
CA VAL A 277 -2.78 2.70 11.31
C VAL A 277 -1.97 3.75 12.03
N LEU A 278 -1.48 4.75 11.29
CA LEU A 278 -0.76 5.89 11.82
C LEU A 278 -1.75 7.04 12.05
N VAL A 279 -1.94 7.44 13.30
CA VAL A 279 -2.70 8.66 13.62
C VAL A 279 -1.83 9.90 13.39
N ARG A 280 -2.46 11.04 13.15
CA ARG A 280 -1.81 12.28 12.71
C ARG A 280 -2.04 13.40 13.73
N VAL A 281 -3.29 13.57 14.16
CA VAL A 281 -3.72 14.71 15.00
C VAL A 281 -4.59 14.23 16.16
N PRO A 282 -4.81 15.03 17.22
CA PRO A 282 -5.69 14.62 18.33
C PRO A 282 -7.09 14.19 17.88
N GLY A 283 -7.64 14.84 16.86
CA GLY A 283 -8.96 14.51 16.28
C GLY A 283 -9.03 13.16 15.57
N ASP A 284 -7.90 12.50 15.32
CA ASP A 284 -7.87 11.15 14.77
C ASP A 284 -8.26 10.08 15.80
N LEU A 285 -8.40 10.44 17.09
CA LEU A 285 -8.83 9.53 18.16
C LEU A 285 -10.01 10.13 18.93
N VAL A 286 -11.19 9.56 18.73
CA VAL A 286 -12.43 10.00 19.40
C VAL A 286 -13.00 8.84 20.21
N ARG A 287 -13.08 8.99 21.53
CA ARG A 287 -13.69 7.96 22.39
C ARG A 287 -15.21 7.94 22.17
N VAL A 288 -15.73 6.81 21.69
CA VAL A 288 -17.16 6.60 21.44
C VAL A 288 -17.85 5.95 22.65
N ARG A 289 -17.14 5.07 23.36
CA ARG A 289 -17.69 4.36 24.54
C ARG A 289 -16.62 4.11 25.59
N ALA A 290 -16.96 4.40 26.85
CA ALA A 290 -16.12 4.05 28.01
C ALA A 290 -16.11 2.53 28.27
N ALA A 291 -15.11 2.06 29.02
CA ALA A 291 -15.06 0.69 29.50
C ALA A 291 -16.26 0.41 30.44
N ARG A 292 -16.84 -0.79 30.34
CA ARG A 292 -17.80 -1.24 31.36
C ARG A 292 -17.04 -1.49 32.66
N LYS A 293 -17.51 -0.88 33.75
CA LYS A 293 -17.05 -1.16 35.11
C LYS A 293 -17.41 -2.58 35.51
#